data_AF-A0A1M7JRN0-F1
#
_entry.id   AF-A0A1M7JRN0-F1
#
_cell.length_a   1.000
_cell.length_b   1.000
_cell.length_c   1.000
_cell.angle_alpha   90.00
_cell.angle_beta   90.00
_cell.angle_gamma   90.00
#
_symmetry.space_group_name_H-M   'P 1'
#
loop_
_entity.id
_entity.type
_entity.pdbx_description
1 polymer ?
#
loop_
_entity_poly.entity_id
_entity_poly.type
_entity_poly.pdbx_seq_one_letter_code
_entity_poly.pdbx_strand_id
1 'polypeptide(L)'
;MKKWQKINIACFLFLALFSSVLFYIAGKTSMSTVFEKPWHLQPSVHEDSLTQMYKDKYTIFDKRRLHLQIGDSSQTKVIILVDAWGVPIQENLLAEEFAVFADIPHTFALHRRLANRTKHAEKTEYRETPHPNLYLFGGDSTEYERREYIREIGFSYAQFCQRCADSVMLVKIDSLLLTDSLKTIAWTTQSSRTGDRDSLHHSLQLIADFAQKHPEASIIVQGTHRPTLGTPETRRSYKAHWVPVAILNNCE
;
A
#
# COMPACT_ATOMS: atom_id res chain seq x y z
N MET A 1 42.96 0.43 52.83
CA MET A 1 41.87 1.41 52.58
C MET A 1 41.36 1.98 53.90
N LYS A 2 41.29 3.31 54.01
CA LYS A 2 40.71 4.02 55.16
C LYS A 2 39.20 3.76 55.25
N LYS A 3 38.62 3.81 56.45
CA LYS A 3 37.18 3.57 56.69
C LYS A 3 36.27 4.39 55.76
N TRP A 4 36.62 5.66 55.54
CA TRP A 4 35.94 6.56 54.60
C TRP A 4 35.96 6.10 53.13
N GLN A 5 37.05 5.45 52.68
CA GLN A 5 37.12 4.91 51.32
C GLN A 5 36.20 3.71 51.13
N LYS A 6 36.03 2.87 52.17
CA LYS A 6 35.09 1.73 52.13
C LYS A 6 33.63 2.22 52.05
N ILE A 7 33.30 3.28 52.79
CA ILE A 7 31.97 3.90 52.79
C ILE A 7 31.68 4.50 51.41
N ASN A 8 32.62 5.24 50.83
CA ASN A 8 32.42 5.86 49.50
C ASN A 8 32.23 4.81 48.40
N ILE A 9 32.98 3.72 48.43
CA ILE A 9 32.82 2.63 47.46
C ILE A 9 31.47 1.93 47.64
N ALA A 10 31.03 1.67 48.88
CA ALA A 10 29.73 1.09 49.14
C ALA A 10 28.58 1.97 48.63
N CYS A 11 28.66 3.30 48.87
CA CYS A 11 27.67 4.25 48.35
C CYS A 11 27.67 4.31 46.82
N PHE A 12 28.84 4.32 46.19
CA PHE A 12 28.95 4.33 44.72
C PHE A 12 28.39 3.06 44.09
N LEU A 13 28.71 1.89 44.65
CA LEU A 13 28.16 0.61 44.19
C LEU A 13 26.64 0.57 44.36
N PHE A 14 26.12 1.08 45.47
CA PHE A 14 24.68 1.18 45.69
C PHE A 14 24.02 2.10 44.67
N LEU A 15 24.61 3.26 44.38
CA LEU A 15 24.09 4.21 43.38
C LEU A 15 24.11 3.63 41.97
N ALA A 16 25.18 2.91 41.60
CA ALA A 16 25.29 2.22 40.31
C ALA A 16 24.24 1.10 40.18
N LEU A 17 24.04 0.29 41.24
CA LEU A 17 23.06 -0.78 41.25
C LEU A 17 21.63 -0.22 41.21
N PHE A 18 21.36 0.84 41.98
CA PHE A 18 20.06 1.50 42.01
C PHE A 18 19.72 2.17 40.67
N SER A 19 20.70 2.82 40.04
CA SER A 19 20.53 3.42 38.71
C SER A 19 20.28 2.37 37.64
N SER A 20 20.98 1.23 37.69
CA SER A 20 20.77 0.13 36.73
C SER A 20 19.43 -0.58 36.93
N VAL A 21 18.95 -0.72 38.17
CA VAL A 21 17.59 -1.21 38.46
C VAL A 21 16.52 -0.22 37.99
N LEU A 22 16.71 1.08 38.22
CA LEU A 22 15.79 2.11 37.72
C LEU A 22 15.77 2.15 36.19
N PHE A 23 16.91 2.06 35.51
CA PHE A 23 16.97 1.95 34.06
C PHE A 23 16.34 0.65 33.55
N TYR A 24 16.46 -0.47 34.28
CA TYR A 24 15.81 -1.72 33.92
C TYR A 24 14.27 -1.63 34.08
N ILE A 25 13.80 -1.01 35.16
CA ILE A 25 12.36 -0.84 35.43
C ILE A 25 11.75 0.19 34.48
N ALA A 26 12.36 1.37 34.34
CA ALA A 26 11.93 2.43 33.43
C ALA A 26 12.09 2.03 31.95
N GLY A 27 13.14 1.27 31.64
CA GLY A 27 13.33 0.66 30.32
C GLY A 27 12.27 -0.40 30.03
N LYS A 28 11.84 -1.18 31.04
CA LYS A 28 10.71 -2.13 30.88
C LYS A 28 9.38 -1.41 30.70
N THR A 29 9.07 -0.37 31.46
CA THR A 29 7.82 0.36 31.30
C THR A 29 7.79 1.15 29.99
N SER A 30 8.90 1.77 29.58
CA SER A 30 9.03 2.48 28.30
C SER A 30 9.07 1.55 27.08
N MET A 31 9.68 0.35 27.17
CA MET A 31 9.61 -0.64 26.10
C MET A 31 8.27 -1.39 26.06
N SER A 32 7.53 -1.47 27.16
CA SER A 32 6.21 -2.15 27.17
C SER A 32 5.08 -1.31 26.60
N THR A 33 5.25 0.01 26.47
CA THR A 33 4.22 0.93 25.96
C THR A 33 4.54 1.54 24.59
N VAL A 34 5.64 1.15 23.92
CA VAL A 34 6.06 1.75 22.62
C VAL A 34 6.33 0.73 21.49
N PHE A 35 6.14 -0.56 21.73
CA PHE A 35 5.90 -1.50 20.62
C PHE A 35 4.78 -2.45 21.01
N GLU A 36 3.54 -1.98 20.87
CA GLU A 36 2.52 -2.84 20.26
C GLU A 36 3.17 -3.41 19.00
N LYS A 37 3.64 -4.66 19.08
CA LYS A 37 4.06 -5.38 17.88
C LYS A 37 2.85 -5.33 16.94
N PRO A 38 2.96 -4.76 15.72
CA PRO A 38 1.85 -4.77 14.80
C PRO A 38 1.39 -6.23 14.64
N TRP A 39 0.09 -6.48 14.82
CA TRP A 39 -0.58 -7.79 14.77
C TRP A 39 -0.39 -8.56 13.44
N HIS A 40 0.43 -8.04 12.52
CA HIS A 40 0.76 -8.60 11.22
C HIS A 40 1.90 -9.63 11.26
N LEU A 41 2.51 -9.90 12.43
CA LEU A 41 3.62 -10.84 12.59
C LEU A 41 3.13 -12.30 12.60
N GLN A 42 3.18 -12.99 11.45
CA GLN A 42 2.99 -14.44 11.36
C GLN A 42 4.24 -15.18 10.84
N PRO A 43 4.53 -16.41 11.31
CA PRO A 43 5.72 -17.17 10.93
C PRO A 43 5.75 -17.61 9.46
N SER A 44 6.95 -17.82 8.93
CA SER A 44 7.29 -18.02 7.51
C SER A 44 6.78 -19.31 6.85
N VAL A 45 5.97 -20.14 7.51
CA VAL A 45 5.56 -21.46 6.98
C VAL A 45 4.31 -21.37 6.07
N HIS A 46 3.71 -20.18 5.97
CA HIS A 46 2.44 -19.94 5.27
C HIS A 46 2.56 -18.87 4.16
N GLU A 47 3.73 -18.83 3.50
CA GLU A 47 4.12 -17.78 2.54
C GLU A 47 3.09 -17.47 1.44
N ASP A 48 2.27 -18.46 1.08
CA ASP A 48 1.31 -18.38 -0.02
C ASP A 48 -0.15 -18.64 0.38
N SER A 49 -0.44 -18.95 1.64
CA SER A 49 -1.79 -19.36 2.03
C SER A 49 -2.65 -18.13 2.29
N LEU A 50 -3.27 -17.63 1.23
CA LEU A 50 -4.55 -16.94 1.38
C LEU A 50 -5.51 -17.92 2.07
N THR A 51 -6.13 -17.50 3.18
CA THR A 51 -7.06 -18.35 3.94
C THR A 51 -8.22 -18.77 3.05
N GLN A 52 -8.79 -19.96 3.30
CA GLN A 52 -9.94 -20.43 2.54
C GLN A 52 -11.11 -19.44 2.61
N MET A 53 -11.31 -18.83 3.77
CA MET A 53 -12.24 -17.72 4.00
C MET A 53 -12.16 -16.60 2.94
N TYR A 54 -10.96 -16.10 2.61
CA TYR A 54 -10.83 -15.08 1.56
C TYR A 54 -11.15 -15.63 0.16
N LYS A 55 -10.79 -16.88 -0.12
CA LYS A 55 -11.08 -17.55 -1.41
C LYS A 55 -12.56 -17.81 -1.61
N ASP A 56 -13.29 -18.05 -0.53
CA ASP A 56 -14.74 -18.29 -0.57
C ASP A 56 -15.53 -16.98 -0.77
N LYS A 57 -14.96 -15.84 -0.33
CA LYS A 57 -15.64 -14.53 -0.34
C LYS A 57 -15.30 -13.64 -1.53
N TYR A 58 -14.07 -13.72 -2.05
CA TYR A 58 -13.57 -12.81 -3.08
C TYR A 58 -13.10 -13.56 -4.31
N THR A 59 -13.22 -12.91 -5.47
CA THR A 59 -12.60 -13.38 -6.71
C THR A 59 -11.08 -13.40 -6.55
N ILE A 60 -10.44 -14.49 -6.99
CA ILE A 60 -9.00 -14.68 -6.87
C ILE A 60 -8.34 -14.59 -8.24
N PHE A 61 -7.50 -13.58 -8.43
CA PHE A 61 -6.68 -13.42 -9.62
C PHE A 61 -5.27 -14.00 -9.39
N ASP A 62 -4.77 -14.68 -10.42
CA ASP A 62 -3.44 -15.26 -10.42
C ASP A 62 -2.37 -14.19 -10.67
N LYS A 63 -1.12 -14.61 -10.90
CA LYS A 63 0.05 -13.74 -11.04
C LYS A 63 0.12 -12.95 -12.36
N ARG A 64 -0.80 -13.18 -13.29
CA ARG A 64 -0.86 -12.45 -14.57
C ARG A 64 -1.33 -11.02 -14.32
N ARG A 65 -1.09 -10.15 -15.29
CA ARG A 65 -1.55 -8.75 -15.22
C ARG A 65 -3.06 -8.70 -15.05
N LEU A 66 -3.55 -7.87 -14.14
CA LEU A 66 -4.96 -7.80 -13.81
C LEU A 66 -5.80 -7.38 -15.02
N HIS A 67 -5.31 -6.41 -15.80
CA HIS A 67 -6.02 -5.90 -16.97
C HIS A 67 -6.24 -6.94 -18.09
N LEU A 68 -5.49 -8.06 -18.07
CA LEU A 68 -5.69 -9.20 -19.00
C LEU A 68 -6.64 -10.26 -18.44
N GLN A 69 -6.91 -10.21 -17.14
CA GLN A 69 -7.80 -11.14 -16.44
C GLN A 69 -9.22 -10.57 -16.31
N ILE A 70 -9.35 -9.25 -16.40
CA ILE A 70 -10.62 -8.55 -16.51
C ILE A 70 -10.96 -8.38 -18.00
N GLY A 71 -12.24 -8.50 -18.36
CA GLY A 71 -12.69 -8.36 -19.74
C GLY A 71 -12.31 -7.01 -20.36
N ASP A 72 -12.32 -6.96 -21.70
CA ASP A 72 -12.11 -5.72 -22.41
C ASP A 72 -13.35 -4.84 -22.31
N SER A 73 -13.18 -3.64 -21.74
CA SER A 73 -14.16 -2.55 -21.78
C SER A 73 -13.76 -1.54 -22.85
N SER A 74 -14.76 -1.02 -23.57
CA SER A 74 -14.59 0.09 -24.52
C SER A 74 -14.42 1.45 -23.82
N GLN A 75 -14.72 1.53 -22.52
CA GLN A 75 -14.58 2.74 -21.72
C GLN A 75 -13.10 3.12 -21.51
N THR A 76 -12.87 4.39 -21.22
CA THR A 76 -11.55 4.85 -20.76
C THR A 76 -11.21 4.15 -19.44
N LYS A 77 -10.01 3.56 -19.38
CA LYS A 77 -9.54 2.81 -18.20
C LYS A 77 -8.69 3.71 -17.31
N VAL A 78 -9.05 3.80 -16.02
CA VAL A 78 -8.22 4.44 -15.00
C VAL A 78 -7.65 3.35 -14.09
N ILE A 79 -6.34 3.13 -14.12
CA ILE A 79 -5.67 2.12 -13.30
C ILE A 79 -4.95 2.83 -12.14
N ILE A 80 -5.41 2.58 -10.92
CA ILE A 80 -4.91 3.19 -9.70
C ILE A 80 -4.18 2.14 -8.87
N LEU A 81 -2.88 2.35 -8.66
CA LEU A 81 -2.09 1.56 -7.73
C LEU A 81 -1.97 2.27 -6.37
N VAL A 82 -2.60 1.72 -5.34
CA VAL A 82 -2.56 2.26 -3.99
C VAL A 82 -1.31 1.75 -3.28
N ASP A 83 -0.38 2.66 -2.98
CA ASP A 83 0.89 2.29 -2.39
C ASP A 83 0.72 1.77 -0.95
N ALA A 84 1.44 0.71 -0.60
CA ALA A 84 1.32 0.04 0.69
C ALA A 84 -0.09 -0.47 1.07
N TRP A 85 -0.99 -0.71 0.10
CA TRP A 85 -2.25 -1.43 0.34
C TRP A 85 -2.08 -2.93 0.04
N GLY A 86 -2.25 -3.78 1.06
CA GLY A 86 -2.12 -5.23 0.93
C GLY A 86 -3.15 -5.95 1.78
N VAL A 87 -3.45 -7.21 1.47
CA VAL A 87 -4.56 -7.94 2.13
C VAL A 87 -4.27 -8.03 3.62
N PRO A 88 -5.09 -7.49 4.53
CA PRO A 88 -4.86 -7.62 5.96
C PRO A 88 -5.03 -9.07 6.42
N ILE A 89 -4.62 -9.39 7.64
CA ILE A 89 -4.86 -10.74 8.21
C ILE A 89 -6.30 -10.83 8.74
N GLN A 90 -6.80 -9.73 9.29
CA GLN A 90 -8.15 -9.64 9.84
C GLN A 90 -9.13 -9.32 8.71
N GLU A 91 -10.15 -10.16 8.56
CA GLU A 91 -11.11 -10.06 7.47
C GLU A 91 -11.94 -8.76 7.54
N ASN A 92 -12.34 -8.37 8.75
CA ASN A 92 -13.15 -7.17 8.97
C ASN A 92 -12.42 -5.92 8.48
N LEU A 93 -11.09 -5.85 8.61
CA LEU A 93 -10.33 -4.70 8.12
C LEU A 93 -10.41 -4.57 6.59
N LEU A 94 -10.29 -5.69 5.86
CA LEU A 94 -10.45 -5.65 4.40
C LEU A 94 -11.89 -5.31 4.01
N ALA A 95 -12.87 -5.85 4.74
CA ALA A 95 -14.27 -5.54 4.51
C ALA A 95 -14.57 -4.06 4.76
N GLU A 96 -13.98 -3.46 5.81
CA GLU A 96 -14.06 -2.02 6.11
C GLU A 96 -13.40 -1.18 5.00
N GLU A 97 -12.25 -1.60 4.49
CA GLU A 97 -11.57 -0.94 3.36
C GLU A 97 -12.40 -1.02 2.07
N PHE A 98 -13.02 -2.16 1.77
CA PHE A 98 -13.90 -2.34 0.62
C PHE A 98 -15.26 -1.64 0.79
N ALA A 99 -15.76 -1.49 2.01
CA ALA A 99 -17.02 -0.81 2.28
C ALA A 99 -17.04 0.65 1.80
N VAL A 100 -15.86 1.28 1.68
CA VAL A 100 -15.71 2.62 1.09
C VAL A 100 -16.25 2.70 -0.35
N PHE A 101 -16.29 1.57 -1.07
CA PHE A 101 -16.79 1.48 -2.45
C PHE A 101 -18.19 0.83 -2.55
N ALA A 102 -18.88 0.59 -1.43
CA ALA A 102 -20.11 -0.21 -1.40
C ALA A 102 -21.23 0.34 -2.30
N ASP A 103 -21.33 1.67 -2.41
CA ASP A 103 -22.38 2.36 -3.18
C ASP A 103 -22.04 2.54 -4.67
N ILE A 104 -20.92 1.98 -5.13
CA ILE A 104 -20.45 2.06 -6.52
C ILE A 104 -20.59 0.68 -7.15
N PRO A 105 -21.05 0.52 -8.40
CA PRO A 105 -21.00 -0.78 -9.08
C PRO A 105 -19.59 -1.36 -9.04
N HIS A 106 -19.40 -2.51 -8.39
CA HIS A 106 -18.07 -3.02 -8.08
C HIS A 106 -17.93 -4.53 -8.21
N THR A 107 -16.69 -4.97 -8.39
CA THR A 107 -16.23 -6.33 -8.12
C THR A 107 -15.01 -6.28 -7.22
N PHE A 108 -15.11 -6.90 -6.04
CA PHE A 108 -13.97 -7.04 -5.13
C PHE A 108 -13.23 -8.34 -5.38
N ALA A 109 -11.91 -8.24 -5.43
CA ALA A 109 -11.03 -9.35 -5.73
C ALA A 109 -9.72 -9.24 -4.97
N LEU A 110 -8.95 -10.34 -4.99
CA LEU A 110 -7.60 -10.40 -4.48
C LEU A 110 -6.66 -10.84 -5.59
N HIS A 111 -5.55 -10.13 -5.76
CA HIS A 111 -4.59 -10.40 -6.82
C HIS A 111 -3.24 -10.80 -6.19
N ARG A 112 -2.70 -11.93 -6.65
CA ARG A 112 -1.36 -12.39 -6.31
C ARG A 112 -0.26 -11.67 -7.10
N ARG A 113 0.68 -11.04 -6.41
CA ARG A 113 1.91 -10.44 -6.98
C ARG A 113 3.06 -11.46 -7.06
N LEU A 114 3.99 -11.22 -7.96
CA LEU A 114 5.28 -11.94 -7.99
C LEU A 114 6.29 -11.33 -7.01
N ALA A 115 6.20 -10.03 -6.73
CA ALA A 115 7.01 -9.37 -5.73
C ALA A 115 6.24 -8.29 -4.96
N ASN A 116 6.58 -8.12 -3.68
CA ASN A 116 5.94 -7.20 -2.75
C ASN A 116 6.63 -5.81 -2.75
N ARG A 117 6.60 -5.10 -3.89
CA ARG A 117 7.19 -3.75 -4.04
C ARG A 117 6.51 -2.94 -5.15
N THR A 118 6.41 -1.63 -4.95
CA THR A 118 5.75 -0.67 -5.85
C THR A 118 6.30 -0.71 -7.27
N LYS A 119 7.63 -0.61 -7.44
CA LYS A 119 8.29 -0.68 -8.76
C LYS A 119 7.93 -1.94 -9.55
N HIS A 120 7.69 -3.07 -8.86
CA HIS A 120 7.28 -4.29 -9.53
C HIS A 120 5.80 -4.28 -9.92
N ALA A 121 4.93 -3.79 -9.04
CA ALA A 121 3.51 -3.61 -9.33
C ALA A 121 3.31 -2.70 -10.57
N GLU A 122 3.98 -1.54 -10.60
CA GLU A 122 3.92 -0.60 -11.72
C GLU A 122 4.43 -1.22 -13.03
N LYS A 123 5.60 -1.89 -13.00
CA LYS A 123 6.15 -2.58 -14.18
C LYS A 123 5.26 -3.69 -14.71
N THR A 124 4.42 -4.28 -13.86
CA THR A 124 3.56 -5.40 -14.23
C THR A 124 2.22 -4.89 -14.76
N GLU A 125 1.51 -4.05 -14.00
CA GLU A 125 0.15 -3.66 -14.37
C GLU A 125 0.09 -2.62 -15.47
N TYR A 126 1.07 -1.72 -15.54
CA TYR A 126 1.04 -0.61 -16.48
C TYR A 126 1.72 -0.93 -17.82
N ARG A 127 2.38 -2.08 -17.94
CA ARG A 127 3.04 -2.47 -19.18
C ARG A 127 2.03 -2.84 -20.27
N GLU A 128 2.27 -2.34 -21.47
CA GLU A 128 1.46 -2.61 -22.68
C GLU A 128 -0.01 -2.17 -22.54
N THR A 129 -0.28 -1.15 -21.72
CA THR A 129 -1.62 -0.57 -21.63
C THR A 129 -2.02 0.13 -22.94
N PRO A 130 -3.31 0.10 -23.33
CA PRO A 130 -3.79 0.72 -24.57
C PRO A 130 -3.37 2.18 -24.73
N HIS A 131 -2.95 2.54 -25.95
CA HIS A 131 -2.53 3.89 -26.31
C HIS A 131 -3.67 4.73 -26.90
N PRO A 132 -3.60 6.06 -26.80
CA PRO A 132 -2.62 6.84 -26.02
C PRO A 132 -2.84 6.70 -24.50
N ASN A 133 -1.73 6.73 -23.74
CA ASN A 133 -1.74 6.52 -22.29
C ASN A 133 -0.91 7.56 -21.54
N LEU A 134 -1.30 7.82 -20.29
CA LEU A 134 -0.64 8.77 -19.39
C LEU A 134 -0.35 8.13 -18.05
N TYR A 135 0.87 8.31 -17.55
CA TYR A 135 1.26 7.96 -16.20
C TYR A 135 1.32 9.20 -15.30
N LEU A 136 0.83 9.07 -14.08
CA LEU A 136 0.74 10.11 -13.07
C LEU A 136 1.40 9.65 -11.76
N PHE A 137 2.21 10.51 -11.15
CA PHE A 137 2.79 10.26 -9.81
C PHE A 137 2.97 11.55 -9.01
N GLY A 138 2.53 11.52 -7.74
CA GLY A 138 2.61 12.65 -6.80
C GLY A 138 3.95 12.80 -6.08
N GLY A 139 4.95 11.98 -6.40
CA GLY A 139 6.31 12.06 -5.84
C GLY A 139 7.39 12.42 -6.86
N ASP A 140 8.65 12.33 -6.41
CA ASP A 140 9.80 12.64 -7.27
C ASP A 140 9.98 11.58 -8.36
N SER A 141 10.20 12.03 -9.60
CA SER A 141 10.43 11.17 -10.77
C SER A 141 11.66 10.25 -10.63
N THR A 142 12.64 10.64 -9.81
CA THR A 142 13.86 9.87 -9.54
C THR A 142 13.67 8.80 -8.48
N GLU A 143 12.56 8.82 -7.73
CA GLU A 143 12.25 7.75 -6.77
C GLU A 143 12.20 6.41 -7.50
N TYR A 144 13.07 5.50 -7.10
CA TYR A 144 13.22 4.18 -7.70
C TYR A 144 13.57 4.19 -9.21
N GLU A 145 14.14 5.28 -9.75
CA GLU A 145 14.42 5.46 -11.19
C GLU A 145 13.14 5.43 -12.05
N ARG A 146 12.05 5.96 -11.49
CA ARG A 146 10.71 5.87 -12.09
C ARG A 146 10.61 6.56 -13.43
N ARG A 147 11.28 7.70 -13.60
CA ARG A 147 11.34 8.39 -14.89
C ARG A 147 11.83 7.47 -16.00
N GLU A 148 12.91 6.73 -15.74
CA GLU A 148 13.53 5.83 -16.70
C GLU A 148 12.61 4.66 -17.01
N TYR A 149 12.15 3.92 -15.99
CA TYR A 149 11.41 2.69 -16.27
C TYR A 149 9.96 2.90 -16.71
N ILE A 150 9.30 4.00 -16.35
CA ILE A 150 7.94 4.28 -16.85
C ILE A 150 7.97 4.52 -18.37
N ARG A 151 9.03 5.17 -18.86
CA ARG A 151 9.26 5.30 -20.30
C ARG A 151 9.54 3.95 -20.95
N GLU A 152 10.35 3.10 -20.31
CA GLU A 152 10.66 1.74 -20.82
C GLU A 152 9.45 0.83 -20.94
N ILE A 153 8.48 0.92 -20.02
CA ILE A 153 7.26 0.10 -20.09
C ILE A 153 6.22 0.66 -21.09
N GLY A 154 6.53 1.77 -21.76
CA GLY A 154 5.82 2.24 -22.95
C GLY A 154 4.81 3.34 -22.73
N PHE A 155 4.90 4.18 -21.68
CA PHE A 155 3.98 5.31 -21.56
C PHE A 155 4.27 6.41 -22.58
N SER A 156 3.24 6.87 -23.28
CA SER A 156 3.30 8.01 -24.20
C SER A 156 3.62 9.30 -23.46
N TYR A 157 3.03 9.46 -22.27
CA TYR A 157 3.19 10.63 -21.43
C TYR A 157 3.40 10.21 -19.97
N ALA A 158 4.23 10.95 -19.25
CA ALA A 158 4.41 10.79 -17.81
C ALA A 158 4.47 12.16 -17.15
N GLN A 159 3.65 12.37 -16.13
CA GLN A 159 3.64 13.58 -15.33
C GLN A 159 3.97 13.25 -13.88
N PHE A 160 4.99 13.93 -13.39
CA PHE A 160 5.44 13.86 -12.01
C PHE A 160 5.15 15.19 -11.34
N CYS A 161 4.73 15.15 -10.09
CA CYS A 161 4.64 16.32 -9.23
C CYS A 161 5.39 16.01 -7.95
N GLN A 162 6.35 16.83 -7.54
CA GLN A 162 7.04 16.59 -6.27
C GLN A 162 6.13 16.98 -5.10
N ARG A 163 5.75 16.00 -4.26
CA ARG A 163 4.95 16.18 -3.03
C ARG A 163 3.52 16.66 -3.29
N CYS A 164 2.92 16.25 -4.41
CA CYS A 164 1.49 16.45 -4.60
C CYS A 164 0.69 15.47 -3.74
N ALA A 165 -0.33 15.97 -3.05
CA ALA A 165 -1.31 15.12 -2.41
C ALA A 165 -2.10 14.30 -3.45
N ASP A 166 -2.60 13.13 -3.05
CA ASP A 166 -3.42 12.27 -3.89
C ASP A 166 -4.66 13.00 -4.46
N SER A 167 -5.27 13.89 -3.68
CA SER A 167 -6.41 14.74 -4.12
C SER A 167 -6.05 15.63 -5.31
N VAL A 168 -4.82 16.15 -5.38
CA VAL A 168 -4.35 16.97 -6.52
C VAL A 168 -4.18 16.11 -7.76
N MET A 169 -3.75 14.86 -7.60
CA MET A 169 -3.63 13.93 -8.73
C MET A 169 -5.00 13.55 -9.28
N LEU A 170 -5.99 13.32 -8.41
CA LEU A 170 -7.37 13.05 -8.83
C LEU A 170 -8.00 14.22 -9.60
N VAL A 171 -7.79 15.47 -9.17
CA VAL A 171 -8.27 16.65 -9.93
C VAL A 171 -7.68 16.70 -11.34
N LYS A 172 -6.42 16.28 -11.52
CA LYS A 172 -5.82 16.17 -12.85
C LYS A 172 -6.49 15.07 -13.68
N ILE A 173 -6.73 13.90 -13.08
CA ILE A 173 -7.40 12.77 -13.77
C ILE A 173 -8.82 13.19 -14.19
N ASP A 174 -9.58 13.83 -13.31
CA ASP A 174 -10.90 14.39 -13.58
C ASP A 174 -10.89 15.30 -14.82
N SER A 175 -9.92 16.23 -14.88
CA SER A 175 -9.76 17.13 -16.04
C SER A 175 -9.41 16.40 -17.33
N LEU A 176 -8.66 15.30 -17.24
CA LEU A 176 -8.21 14.52 -18.40
C LEU A 176 -9.31 13.63 -18.97
N LEU A 177 -10.19 13.10 -18.13
CA LEU A 177 -11.33 12.29 -18.58
C LEU A 177 -12.28 13.09 -19.48
N LEU A 178 -12.36 14.41 -19.32
CA LEU A 178 -13.19 15.29 -20.17
C LEU A 178 -12.67 15.48 -21.60
N THR A 179 -11.44 15.04 -21.90
CA THR A 179 -10.79 15.35 -23.19
C THR A 179 -10.94 14.25 -24.26
N ASP A 180 -11.48 13.08 -23.91
CA ASP A 180 -11.58 11.86 -24.75
C ASP A 180 -10.29 11.43 -25.46
N SER A 181 -9.14 11.99 -25.04
CA SER A 181 -7.88 11.88 -25.77
C SER A 181 -7.02 10.71 -25.30
N LEU A 182 -7.36 10.07 -24.18
CA LEU A 182 -6.59 8.99 -23.55
C LEU A 182 -7.43 7.72 -23.44
N LYS A 183 -6.83 6.57 -23.74
CA LYS A 183 -7.45 5.25 -23.51
C LYS A 183 -7.15 4.71 -22.13
N THR A 184 -5.97 5.03 -21.60
CA THR A 184 -5.54 4.60 -20.27
C THR A 184 -4.92 5.75 -19.48
N ILE A 185 -5.36 5.93 -18.24
CA ILE A 185 -4.71 6.80 -17.26
C ILE A 185 -4.22 5.93 -16.11
N ALA A 186 -2.92 5.91 -15.86
CA ALA A 186 -2.30 5.15 -14.79
C ALA A 186 -1.82 6.09 -13.68
N TRP A 187 -2.11 5.76 -12.42
CA TRP A 187 -1.72 6.59 -11.28
C TRP A 187 -1.31 5.74 -10.08
N THR A 188 -0.12 5.99 -9.54
CA THR A 188 0.30 5.41 -8.26
C THR A 188 0.14 6.44 -7.14
N THR A 189 -0.57 6.07 -6.07
CA THR A 189 -0.77 6.95 -4.90
C THR A 189 0.54 7.17 -4.13
N GLN A 190 0.61 8.22 -3.33
CA GLN A 190 1.76 8.51 -2.48
C GLN A 190 1.40 8.60 -0.99
N SER A 191 0.19 9.05 -0.66
CA SER A 191 -0.16 9.40 0.73
C SER A 191 -0.11 8.21 1.69
N SER A 192 -0.47 7.01 1.23
CA SER A 192 -0.52 5.80 2.05
C SER A 192 0.82 5.07 2.19
N ARG A 193 1.91 5.58 1.60
CA ARG A 193 3.21 4.85 1.51
C ARG A 193 3.83 4.47 2.85
N THR A 194 3.50 5.20 3.91
CA THR A 194 3.95 4.93 5.27
C THR A 194 3.18 3.76 5.90
N GLY A 195 2.11 3.26 5.27
CA GLY A 195 1.28 2.21 5.83
C GLY A 195 0.39 2.66 6.98
N ASP A 196 0.23 3.97 7.15
CA ASP A 196 -0.73 4.54 8.09
C ASP A 196 -2.17 4.26 7.63
N ARG A 197 -3.00 3.76 8.54
CA ARG A 197 -4.35 3.30 8.21
C ARG A 197 -5.27 4.46 7.87
N ASP A 198 -5.17 5.56 8.59
CA ASP A 198 -6.02 6.74 8.35
C ASP A 198 -5.69 7.36 6.99
N SER A 199 -4.40 7.42 6.65
CA SER A 199 -3.92 7.87 5.34
C SER A 199 -4.39 6.95 4.21
N LEU A 200 -4.33 5.63 4.40
CA LEU A 200 -4.89 4.66 3.44
C LEU A 200 -6.39 4.87 3.26
N HIS A 201 -7.15 4.91 4.35
CA HIS A 201 -8.60 5.07 4.30
C HIS A 201 -9.01 6.39 3.64
N HIS A 202 -8.29 7.47 3.92
CA HIS A 202 -8.49 8.76 3.26
C HIS A 202 -8.24 8.68 1.75
N SER A 203 -7.14 8.04 1.30
CA SER A 203 -6.89 7.84 -0.14
C SER A 203 -7.98 6.99 -0.80
N LEU A 204 -8.48 5.93 -0.15
CA LEU A 204 -9.57 5.10 -0.67
C LEU A 204 -10.87 5.91 -0.79
N GLN A 205 -11.20 6.76 0.19
CA GLN A 205 -12.39 7.62 0.15
C GLN A 205 -12.30 8.61 -1.02
N LEU A 206 -11.15 9.26 -1.22
CA LEU A 206 -10.94 10.16 -2.36
C LEU A 206 -11.14 9.44 -3.70
N ILE A 207 -10.69 8.19 -3.81
CA ILE A 207 -10.88 7.36 -5.01
C ILE A 207 -12.35 6.99 -5.20
N ALA A 208 -13.08 6.68 -4.11
CA ALA A 208 -14.51 6.36 -4.17
C ALA A 208 -15.32 7.58 -4.63
N ASP A 209 -15.08 8.76 -4.04
CA ASP A 209 -15.73 10.01 -4.43
C ASP A 209 -15.48 10.33 -5.91
N PHE A 210 -14.25 10.11 -6.39
CA PHE A 210 -13.89 10.23 -7.79
C PHE A 210 -14.65 9.23 -8.67
N ALA A 211 -14.70 7.95 -8.28
CA ALA A 211 -15.39 6.92 -9.04
C ALA A 211 -16.90 7.14 -9.13
N GLN A 212 -17.53 7.68 -8.07
CA GLN A 212 -18.94 8.07 -8.10
C GLN A 212 -19.21 9.19 -9.11
N LYS A 213 -18.26 10.11 -9.29
CA LYS A 213 -18.35 11.21 -10.25
C LYS A 213 -18.23 10.75 -11.71
N HIS A 214 -17.55 9.62 -11.96
CA HIS A 214 -17.22 9.13 -13.30
C HIS A 214 -17.77 7.71 -13.57
N PRO A 215 -19.10 7.52 -13.61
CA PRO A 215 -19.71 6.23 -13.93
C PRO A 215 -19.40 5.74 -15.37
N GLU A 216 -18.96 6.63 -16.25
CA GLU A 216 -18.57 6.33 -17.64
C GLU A 216 -17.18 5.72 -17.79
N ALA A 217 -16.33 5.78 -16.75
CA ALA A 217 -14.96 5.29 -16.78
C ALA A 217 -14.84 3.96 -16.03
N SER A 218 -14.08 3.01 -16.58
CA SER A 218 -13.73 1.77 -15.88
C SER A 218 -12.55 2.04 -14.96
N ILE A 219 -12.75 1.98 -13.64
CA ILE A 219 -11.74 2.33 -12.65
C ILE A 219 -11.26 1.06 -11.94
N ILE A 220 -9.96 0.78 -12.03
CA ILE A 220 -9.33 -0.41 -11.43
C ILE A 220 -8.42 0.07 -10.31
N VAL A 221 -8.81 -0.19 -9.06
CA VAL A 221 -8.05 0.17 -7.87
C VAL A 221 -7.38 -1.08 -7.33
N GLN A 222 -6.06 -1.06 -7.18
CA GLN A 222 -5.33 -2.23 -6.70
C GLN A 222 -4.18 -1.84 -5.78
N GLY A 223 -3.94 -2.62 -4.74
CA GLY A 223 -2.79 -2.44 -3.87
C GLY A 223 -1.44 -2.78 -4.52
N THR A 224 -0.36 -2.12 -4.12
CA THR A 224 1.00 -2.41 -4.63
C THR A 224 1.67 -3.55 -3.86
N HIS A 225 1.59 -3.49 -2.53
CA HIS A 225 2.23 -4.38 -1.59
C HIS A 225 1.68 -4.15 -0.17
N ARG A 226 1.91 -5.08 0.75
CA ARG A 226 1.63 -4.83 2.18
C ARG A 226 2.57 -3.76 2.75
N PRO A 227 2.14 -2.92 3.72
CA PRO A 227 3.03 -1.98 4.40
C PRO A 227 4.34 -2.64 4.85
N THR A 228 5.47 -2.03 4.50
CA THR A 228 6.82 -2.57 4.77
C THR A 228 7.40 -2.12 6.11
N LEU A 229 6.66 -1.34 6.91
CA LEU A 229 7.16 -0.86 8.19
C LEU A 229 7.39 -2.02 9.18
N GLY A 230 8.65 -2.17 9.61
CA GLY A 230 9.12 -3.19 10.55
C GLY A 230 10.63 -3.42 10.47
N THR A 231 11.21 -4.15 11.43
CA THR A 231 12.63 -4.56 11.41
C THR A 231 12.92 -5.48 10.22
N PRO A 232 14.19 -5.67 9.79
CA PRO A 232 14.55 -6.66 8.77
C PRO A 232 14.02 -8.08 9.07
N GLU A 233 13.91 -8.46 10.33
CA GLU A 233 13.35 -9.75 10.78
C GLU A 233 11.83 -9.81 10.56
N THR A 234 11.12 -8.74 10.93
CA THR A 234 9.68 -8.55 10.68
C THR A 234 9.35 -8.49 9.18
N ARG A 235 10.21 -7.86 8.38
CA ARG A 235 10.06 -7.84 6.91
C ARG A 235 10.21 -9.23 6.29
N ARG A 236 11.02 -10.11 6.90
CA ARG A 236 11.21 -11.50 6.45
C ARG A 236 10.03 -12.42 6.79
N SER A 237 9.16 -12.02 7.73
CA SER A 237 7.91 -12.74 8.02
C SER A 237 6.74 -12.33 7.10
N TYR A 238 6.83 -11.16 6.43
CA TYR A 238 5.83 -10.73 5.45
C TYR A 238 6.08 -11.35 4.09
N LYS A 239 5.51 -12.53 3.82
CA LYS A 239 5.70 -13.24 2.54
C LYS A 239 4.44 -13.41 1.70
N ALA A 240 3.27 -13.03 2.20
CA ALA A 240 2.03 -13.09 1.44
C ALA A 240 2.00 -12.00 0.35
N HIS A 241 2.09 -12.43 -0.92
CA HIS A 241 2.07 -11.52 -2.06
C HIS A 241 0.65 -11.18 -2.52
N TRP A 242 -0.31 -11.04 -1.61
CA TRP A 242 -1.71 -10.78 -1.95
C TRP A 242 -2.06 -9.31 -1.72
N VAL A 243 -2.67 -8.69 -2.72
CA VAL A 243 -3.14 -7.30 -2.66
C VAL A 243 -4.64 -7.22 -2.97
N PRO A 244 -5.38 -6.29 -2.35
CA PRO A 244 -6.78 -6.04 -2.66
C PRO A 244 -6.93 -5.45 -4.05
N VAL A 245 -8.08 -5.71 -4.66
CA VAL A 245 -8.52 -5.16 -5.93
C VAL A 245 -10.00 -4.76 -5.80
N ALA A 246 -10.32 -3.56 -6.26
CA ALA A 246 -11.68 -3.10 -6.51
C ALA A 246 -11.77 -2.68 -7.97
N ILE A 247 -12.62 -3.35 -8.74
CA ILE A 247 -12.96 -2.97 -10.11
C ILE A 247 -14.29 -2.23 -10.03
N LEU A 248 -14.30 -0.95 -10.38
CA LEU A 248 -15.44 -0.04 -10.21
C LEU A 248 -15.96 0.42 -11.58
N ASN A 249 -17.28 0.58 -11.69
CA ASN A 249 -17.98 1.06 -12.89
C ASN A 249 -17.72 0.21 -14.17
N ASN A 250 -17.27 -1.03 -14.01
CA ASN A 250 -17.02 -1.94 -15.11
C ASN A 250 -18.30 -2.71 -15.45
N CYS A 251 -19.13 -2.13 -16.31
CA CYS A 251 -20.30 -2.81 -16.86
C CYS A 251 -19.86 -3.67 -18.05
N GLU A 252 -20.14 -4.98 -17.97
CA GLU A 252 -20.08 -5.91 -19.13
C GLU A 252 -21.21 -5.63 -20.14
#